data_AF-A0A5J5EZJ4-F1
#
_entry.id   AF-A0A5J5EZJ4-F1
#
_cell.length_a   1.000
_cell.length_b   1.000
_cell.length_c   1.000
_cell.angle_alpha   90.00
_cell.angle_beta   90.00
_cell.angle_gamma   90.00
#
_symmetry.space_group_name_H-M   'P 1'
#
loop_
_entity.id
_entity.type
_entity.pdbx_description
1 polymer ?
#
loop_
_entity_poly.entity_id
_entity_poly.type
_entity_poly.pdbx_seq_one_letter_code
_entity_poly.pdbx_strand_id
1 'polypeptide(L)'
;MMMVFVCLFLQRLLAAAQLQKVSGNTLFATQHYLAAIDAYKLALASTPAYLGREMAILHSNLAACHLKLSAPTLALSHATEAIARRPGWSKPMLRRCRAREMLATWKELEAAVAEYEVLLQSGGPPLESPLSEDEKKECKRSLDRCRKMLEEARAKEVGEAMKGLRSLGDGLLRPFGISTSDFGMAPDGKGGYSLQFKKGGGDDGGGG
;
A
#
# COMPACT_ATOMS: atom_id res chain seq x y z
N MET A 1 -29.00 22.33 -33.49
CA MET A 1 -27.63 22.71 -33.88
C MET A 1 -26.63 22.47 -32.74
N MET A 2 -26.80 23.02 -31.54
CA MET A 2 -25.89 22.83 -30.39
C MET A 2 -25.64 21.36 -30.00
N MET A 3 -26.67 20.50 -30.05
CA MET A 3 -26.54 19.08 -29.68
C MET A 3 -25.66 18.27 -30.65
N VAL A 4 -25.62 18.64 -31.94
CA VAL A 4 -24.80 17.98 -32.97
C VAL A 4 -23.33 18.36 -32.80
N PHE A 5 -23.04 19.63 -32.47
CA PHE A 5 -21.68 20.08 -32.16
C PHE A 5 -21.12 19.42 -30.90
N VAL A 6 -21.92 19.29 -29.84
CA VAL A 6 -21.52 18.58 -28.62
C VAL A 6 -21.21 17.11 -28.92
N CYS A 7 -22.06 16.43 -29.71
CA CYS A 7 -21.85 15.03 -30.07
C CYS A 7 -20.56 14.83 -30.89
N LEU A 8 -20.33 15.65 -31.92
CA LEU A 8 -19.12 15.59 -32.75
C LEU A 8 -17.85 15.91 -31.95
N PHE A 9 -17.91 16.86 -31.02
CA PHE A 9 -16.80 17.20 -30.14
C PHE A 9 -16.45 16.04 -29.20
N LEU A 10 -17.45 15.43 -28.57
CA LEU A 10 -17.26 14.26 -27.71
C LEU A 10 -16.69 13.06 -28.47
N GLN A 11 -17.16 12.81 -29.70
CA GLN A 11 -16.61 11.76 -30.55
C GLN A 11 -15.13 12.00 -30.88
N ARG A 12 -14.74 13.24 -31.19
CA ARG A 12 -13.34 13.60 -31.43
C ARG A 12 -12.46 13.42 -30.20
N LEU A 13 -12.93 13.86 -29.02
CA LEU A 13 -12.21 13.67 -27.76
C LEU A 13 -12.01 12.18 -27.44
N LEU A 14 -13.05 11.36 -27.63
CA LEU A 14 -12.96 9.93 -27.40
C LEU A 14 -11.97 9.26 -28.37
N ALA A 15 -12.00 9.64 -29.66
CA ALA A 15 -11.05 9.14 -30.65
C ALA A 15 -9.60 9.52 -30.29
N ALA A 16 -9.37 10.75 -29.86
CA ALA A 16 -8.07 11.21 -29.39
C ALA A 16 -7.59 10.42 -28.15
N ALA A 17 -8.46 10.20 -27.17
CA ALA A 17 -8.15 9.40 -25.98
C ALA A 17 -7.77 7.95 -26.36
N GLN A 18 -8.50 7.33 -27.29
CA GLN A 18 -8.17 5.97 -27.76
C GLN A 18 -6.83 5.91 -28.49
N LEU A 19 -6.54 6.90 -29.36
CA LEU A 19 -5.25 6.98 -30.05
C LEU A 19 -4.09 7.06 -29.05
N GLN A 20 -4.20 7.93 -28.05
CA GLN A 20 -3.18 8.10 -27.03
C GLN A 20 -3.02 6.86 -26.15
N LYS A 21 -4.14 6.18 -25.81
CA LYS A 21 -4.10 4.88 -25.11
C LYS A 21 -3.36 3.83 -25.93
N VAL A 22 -3.62 3.73 -27.24
CA VAL A 22 -2.95 2.78 -28.14
C VAL A 22 -1.45 3.10 -28.21
N SER A 23 -1.08 4.38 -28.38
CA SER A 23 0.31 4.82 -28.33
C SER A 23 0.99 4.41 -27.01
N GLY A 24 0.34 4.68 -25.87
CA GLY A 24 0.82 4.26 -24.55
C GLY A 24 0.98 2.75 -24.41
N ASN A 25 0.08 1.95 -24.97
CA ASN A 25 0.19 0.48 -24.96
C ASN A 25 1.40 0.00 -25.77
N THR A 26 1.65 0.60 -26.95
CA THR A 26 2.83 0.29 -27.77
C THR A 26 4.12 0.65 -27.03
N LEU A 27 4.19 1.85 -26.46
CA LEU A 27 5.35 2.31 -25.67
C LEU A 27 5.59 1.44 -24.44
N PHE A 28 4.52 0.97 -23.78
CA PHE A 28 4.62 0.04 -22.66
C PHE A 28 5.18 -1.32 -23.10
N ALA A 29 4.71 -1.85 -24.25
CA ALA A 29 5.20 -3.11 -24.80
C ALA A 29 6.68 -3.03 -25.19
N THR A 30 7.14 -1.87 -25.69
CA THR A 30 8.55 -1.60 -25.99
C THR A 30 9.36 -1.11 -24.79
N GLN A 31 8.81 -1.22 -23.57
CA GLN A 31 9.47 -0.87 -22.30
C GLN A 31 9.85 0.62 -22.14
N HIS A 32 9.30 1.51 -22.95
CA HIS A 32 9.46 2.97 -22.81
C HIS A 32 8.44 3.53 -21.82
N TYR A 33 8.58 3.16 -20.53
CA TYR A 33 7.55 3.40 -19.51
C TYR A 33 7.26 4.88 -19.22
N LEU A 34 8.27 5.75 -19.28
CA LEU A 34 8.09 7.20 -19.08
C LEU A 34 7.25 7.81 -20.21
N ALA A 35 7.60 7.51 -21.46
CA ALA A 35 6.81 7.95 -22.61
C ALA A 35 5.39 7.36 -22.59
N ALA A 36 5.24 6.10 -22.16
CA ALA A 36 3.93 5.49 -21.98
C ALA A 36 3.09 6.24 -20.93
N ILE A 37 3.70 6.67 -19.82
CA ILE A 37 3.02 7.50 -18.80
C ILE A 37 2.50 8.79 -19.41
N ASP A 38 3.31 9.49 -20.19
CA ASP A 38 2.90 10.75 -20.82
C ASP A 38 1.73 10.55 -21.78
N ALA A 39 1.78 9.49 -22.60
CA ALA A 39 0.69 9.12 -23.50
C ALA A 39 -0.61 8.77 -22.72
N TYR A 40 -0.52 7.99 -21.63
CA TYR A 40 -1.71 7.68 -20.82
C TYR A 40 -2.26 8.90 -20.07
N LYS A 41 -1.41 9.82 -19.60
CA LYS A 41 -1.85 11.08 -18.99
C LYS A 41 -2.58 11.96 -20.00
N LEU A 42 -2.08 12.04 -21.24
CA LEU A 42 -2.75 12.76 -22.32
C LEU A 42 -4.10 12.10 -22.69
N ALA A 43 -4.15 10.77 -22.72
CA ALA A 43 -5.39 10.03 -22.91
C ALA A 43 -6.40 10.34 -21.79
N LEU A 44 -5.93 10.40 -20.53
CA LEU A 44 -6.77 10.68 -19.37
C LEU A 44 -7.34 12.09 -19.42
N ALA A 45 -6.51 13.09 -19.77
CA ALA A 45 -6.94 14.48 -19.95
C ALA A 45 -8.00 14.63 -21.06
N SER A 46 -7.98 13.75 -22.07
CA SER A 46 -8.93 13.74 -23.18
C SER A 46 -10.19 12.93 -22.90
N THR A 47 -10.22 12.15 -21.81
CA THR A 47 -11.34 11.26 -21.47
C THR A 47 -12.35 11.99 -20.58
N PRO A 48 -13.61 12.15 -21.00
CA PRO A 48 -14.64 12.77 -20.17
C PRO A 48 -14.84 12.05 -18.83
N ALA A 49 -15.05 12.81 -17.75
CA ALA A 49 -15.13 12.30 -16.38
C ALA A 49 -16.30 11.32 -16.12
N TYR A 50 -17.32 11.29 -16.98
CA TYR A 50 -18.42 10.32 -16.87
C TYR A 50 -18.05 8.93 -17.43
N LEU A 51 -16.95 8.81 -18.18
CA LEU A 51 -16.44 7.54 -18.70
C LEU A 51 -15.56 6.83 -17.67
N GLY A 52 -16.18 6.41 -16.57
CA GLY A 52 -15.50 5.81 -15.41
C GLY A 52 -14.67 4.58 -15.78
N ARG A 53 -15.19 3.69 -16.63
CA ARG A 53 -14.51 2.44 -17.03
C ARG A 53 -13.26 2.70 -17.87
N GLU A 54 -13.33 3.65 -18.79
CA GLU A 54 -12.23 4.06 -19.66
C GLU A 54 -11.11 4.69 -18.84
N MET A 55 -11.44 5.59 -17.91
CA MET A 55 -10.47 6.16 -16.99
C MET A 55 -9.86 5.11 -16.06
N ALA A 56 -10.65 4.13 -15.59
CA ALA A 56 -10.12 3.02 -14.79
C ALA A 56 -9.02 2.26 -15.55
N ILE A 57 -9.21 2.00 -16.85
CA ILE A 57 -8.21 1.34 -17.69
C ILE A 57 -6.91 2.14 -17.75
N LEU A 58 -7.00 3.45 -17.97
CA LEU A 58 -5.85 4.35 -18.04
C LEU A 58 -5.09 4.41 -16.72
N HIS A 59 -5.79 4.58 -15.60
CA HIS A 59 -5.19 4.56 -14.27
C HIS A 59 -4.53 3.21 -13.96
N SER A 60 -5.17 2.11 -14.32
CA SER A 60 -4.58 0.78 -14.15
C SER A 60 -3.28 0.64 -14.95
N ASN A 61 -3.23 1.15 -16.19
CA ASN A 61 -2.02 1.15 -17.02
C ASN A 61 -0.92 2.07 -16.46
N LEU A 62 -1.25 3.25 -15.96
CA LEU A 62 -0.31 4.12 -15.24
C LEU A 62 0.30 3.41 -14.03
N ALA A 63 -0.53 2.70 -13.25
CA ALA A 63 -0.04 1.90 -12.12
C ALA A 63 0.98 0.83 -12.58
N ALA A 64 0.74 0.18 -13.72
CA ALA A 64 1.71 -0.78 -14.27
C ALA A 64 3.03 -0.13 -14.69
N CYS A 65 3.01 1.05 -15.32
CA CYS A 65 4.23 1.78 -15.64
C CYS A 65 5.01 2.12 -14.37
N HIS A 66 4.34 2.64 -13.34
CA HIS A 66 4.99 2.99 -12.08
C HIS A 66 5.55 1.78 -11.32
N LEU A 67 4.89 0.62 -11.38
CA LEU A 67 5.47 -0.62 -10.86
C LEU A 67 6.76 -1.01 -11.62
N LYS A 68 6.79 -0.86 -12.95
CA LYS A 68 7.99 -1.13 -13.77
C LYS A 68 9.14 -0.16 -13.50
N LEU A 69 8.82 1.05 -13.05
CA LEU A 69 9.79 2.09 -12.68
C LEU A 69 10.14 2.09 -11.18
N SER A 70 9.70 1.09 -10.42
CA SER A 70 9.90 1.03 -8.97
C SER A 70 9.43 2.29 -8.21
N ALA A 71 8.31 2.87 -8.65
CA ALA A 71 7.66 4.03 -8.02
C ALA A 71 6.35 3.61 -7.33
N PRO A 72 6.41 2.89 -6.18
CA PRO A 72 5.25 2.21 -5.61
C PRO A 72 4.18 3.15 -5.06
N THR A 73 4.53 4.34 -4.59
CA THR A 73 3.55 5.33 -4.09
C THR A 73 2.59 5.80 -5.18
N LEU A 74 3.13 6.10 -6.37
CA LEU A 74 2.34 6.49 -7.55
C LEU A 74 1.54 5.31 -8.10
N ALA A 75 2.13 4.11 -8.09
CA ALA A 75 1.43 2.89 -8.49
C ALA A 75 0.22 2.60 -7.59
N LEU A 76 0.38 2.72 -6.27
CA LEU A 76 -0.68 2.56 -5.27
C LEU A 76 -1.82 3.56 -5.50
N SER A 77 -1.49 4.83 -5.72
CA SER A 77 -2.47 5.89 -5.98
C SER A 77 -3.30 5.60 -7.23
N HIS A 78 -2.64 5.34 -8.37
CA HIS A 78 -3.33 5.06 -9.62
C HIS A 78 -4.12 3.74 -9.59
N ALA A 79 -3.62 2.70 -8.94
CA ALA A 79 -4.36 1.45 -8.80
C ALA A 79 -5.64 1.65 -7.95
N THR A 80 -5.57 2.48 -6.90
CA THR A 80 -6.72 2.83 -6.07
C THR A 80 -7.78 3.59 -6.85
N GLU A 81 -7.37 4.58 -7.65
CA GLU A 81 -8.29 5.32 -8.53
C GLU A 81 -8.96 4.41 -9.57
N ALA A 82 -8.23 3.44 -10.12
CA ALA A 82 -8.81 2.46 -11.04
C ALA A 82 -9.87 1.57 -10.36
N ILE A 83 -9.62 1.14 -9.13
CA ILE A 83 -10.54 0.30 -8.34
C ILE A 83 -11.78 1.09 -7.94
N ALA A 84 -11.63 2.36 -7.55
CA ALA A 84 -12.76 3.23 -7.20
C ALA A 84 -13.74 3.40 -8.36
N ARG A 85 -13.23 3.45 -9.60
CA ARG A 85 -14.04 3.60 -10.81
C ARG A 85 -14.61 2.28 -11.34
N ARG A 86 -13.94 1.16 -11.06
CA ARG A 86 -14.34 -0.18 -11.51
C ARG A 86 -14.12 -1.20 -10.38
N PRO A 87 -15.03 -1.25 -9.39
CA PRO A 87 -14.93 -2.18 -8.27
C PRO A 87 -14.94 -3.64 -8.75
N GLY A 88 -14.17 -4.50 -8.09
CA GLY A 88 -14.10 -5.93 -8.45
C GLY A 88 -13.21 -6.25 -9.66
N TRP A 89 -12.54 -5.25 -10.25
CA TRP A 89 -11.56 -5.51 -11.32
C TRP A 89 -10.23 -5.99 -10.73
N SER A 90 -9.95 -7.28 -10.90
CA SER A 90 -8.77 -7.96 -10.32
C SER A 90 -7.41 -7.38 -10.75
N LYS A 91 -7.29 -6.89 -11.98
CA LYS A 91 -6.01 -6.40 -12.54
C LYS A 91 -5.42 -5.20 -11.76
N PRO A 92 -6.14 -4.09 -11.51
CA PRO A 92 -5.63 -3.02 -10.66
C PRO A 92 -5.50 -3.45 -9.19
N MET A 93 -6.32 -4.36 -8.67
CA MET A 93 -6.14 -4.91 -7.31
C MET A 93 -4.80 -5.61 -7.16
N LEU A 94 -4.44 -6.51 -8.09
CA LEU A 94 -3.13 -7.17 -8.11
C LEU A 94 -1.96 -6.15 -8.21
N ARG A 95 -2.14 -5.08 -8.98
CA ARG A 95 -1.15 -3.99 -9.09
C ARG A 95 -1.03 -3.22 -7.78
N ARG A 96 -2.14 -2.98 -7.08
CA ARG A 96 -2.17 -2.32 -5.77
C ARG A 96 -1.46 -3.15 -4.70
N CYS A 97 -1.74 -4.45 -4.63
CA CYS A 97 -1.05 -5.34 -3.69
C CYS A 97 0.47 -5.35 -3.94
N ARG A 98 0.90 -5.42 -5.21
CA ARG A 98 2.33 -5.33 -5.55
C ARG A 98 2.96 -4.00 -5.11
N ALA A 99 2.25 -2.89 -5.30
CA ALA A 99 2.73 -1.58 -4.86
C ALA A 99 2.88 -1.52 -3.33
N ARG A 100 1.93 -2.11 -2.60
CA ARG A 100 1.98 -2.23 -1.13
C ARG A 100 3.11 -3.13 -0.64
N GLU A 101 3.32 -4.28 -1.28
CA GLU A 101 4.45 -5.18 -1.02
C GLU A 101 5.78 -4.42 -1.18
N MET A 102 5.92 -3.59 -2.22
CA MET A 102 7.12 -2.76 -2.43
C MET A 102 7.31 -1.64 -1.40
N LEU A 103 6.23 -1.13 -0.79
CA LEU A 103 6.32 -0.12 0.28
C LEU A 103 6.80 -0.73 1.60
N ALA A 104 6.48 -2.01 1.85
CA ALA A 104 6.99 -2.80 2.96
C ALA A 104 6.84 -2.18 4.37
N THR A 105 5.87 -1.27 4.57
CA THR A 105 5.48 -0.79 5.90
C THR A 105 4.47 -1.76 6.51
N TRP A 106 4.35 -1.80 7.85
CA TRP A 106 3.35 -2.66 8.50
C TRP A 106 1.96 -2.40 7.90
N LYS A 107 1.51 -1.14 7.91
CA LYS A 107 0.19 -0.75 7.42
C LYS A 107 -0.09 -1.24 5.99
N GLU A 108 0.85 -1.03 5.07
CA GLU A 108 0.63 -1.41 3.67
C GLU A 108 0.70 -2.92 3.46
N LEU A 109 1.56 -3.64 4.20
CA LEU A 109 1.63 -5.10 4.14
C LEU A 109 0.36 -5.76 4.69
N GLU A 110 -0.17 -5.27 5.80
CA GLU A 110 -1.44 -5.73 6.37
C GLU A 110 -2.58 -5.55 5.36
N ALA A 111 -2.64 -4.38 4.73
CA ALA A 111 -3.63 -4.09 3.71
C ALA A 111 -3.43 -4.92 2.43
N ALA A 112 -2.19 -5.30 2.07
CA ALA A 112 -1.90 -6.19 0.94
C ALA A 112 -2.35 -7.63 1.21
N VAL A 113 -2.08 -8.14 2.42
CA VAL A 113 -2.50 -9.49 2.85
C VAL A 113 -4.03 -9.62 2.76
N ALA A 114 -4.76 -8.68 3.36
CA ALA A 114 -6.22 -8.68 3.31
C ALA A 114 -6.76 -8.65 1.87
N GLU A 115 -6.16 -7.83 0.99
CA GLU A 115 -6.59 -7.73 -0.40
C GLU A 115 -6.25 -8.98 -1.23
N TYR A 116 -5.10 -9.61 -1.00
CA TYR A 116 -4.75 -10.89 -1.64
C TYR A 116 -5.69 -12.03 -1.20
N GLU A 117 -6.11 -12.06 0.06
CA GLU A 117 -7.09 -13.02 0.55
C GLU A 117 -8.44 -12.85 -0.15
N VAL A 118 -8.91 -11.60 -0.33
CA VAL A 118 -10.13 -11.30 -1.10
C VAL A 118 -10.00 -11.77 -2.56
N LEU A 119 -8.84 -11.56 -3.20
CA LEU A 119 -8.61 -12.01 -4.58
C LEU A 119 -8.58 -13.54 -4.74
N LEU A 120 -8.26 -14.28 -3.68
CA LEU A 120 -8.19 -15.74 -3.66
C LEU A 120 -9.47 -16.43 -3.17
N GLN A 121 -10.32 -15.72 -2.43
CA GLN A 121 -11.58 -16.25 -1.92
C GLN A 121 -12.62 -16.39 -3.04
N SER A 122 -13.16 -17.60 -3.21
CA SER A 122 -14.28 -17.90 -4.11
C SER A 122 -15.63 -17.31 -3.64
N GLY A 123 -15.67 -16.60 -2.50
CA GLY A 123 -16.89 -16.08 -1.85
C GLY A 123 -16.85 -14.58 -1.48
N GLY A 124 -15.85 -13.84 -1.98
CA GLY A 124 -15.85 -12.37 -1.92
C GLY A 124 -16.93 -11.77 -2.83
N PRO A 125 -17.13 -10.43 -2.81
CA PRO A 125 -17.99 -9.78 -3.79
C PRO A 125 -17.55 -10.19 -5.21
N PRO A 126 -18.49 -10.43 -6.15
CA PRO A 126 -18.17 -10.97 -7.46
C PRO A 126 -17.05 -10.18 -8.12
N LEU A 127 -15.91 -10.83 -8.39
CA LEU A 127 -14.89 -10.24 -9.23
C LEU A 127 -15.49 -10.08 -10.62
N GLU A 128 -15.46 -8.86 -11.13
CA GLU A 128 -15.87 -8.58 -12.51
C GLU A 128 -14.99 -9.35 -13.52
N SER A 129 -13.74 -9.62 -13.13
CA SER A 129 -12.79 -10.40 -13.90
C SER A 129 -12.14 -11.46 -13.00
N PRO A 130 -12.55 -12.73 -13.10
CA PRO A 130 -11.90 -13.82 -12.38
C PRO A 130 -10.41 -13.89 -12.69
N LEU A 131 -9.61 -14.34 -11.72
CA LEU A 131 -8.19 -14.62 -11.94
C LEU A 131 -8.04 -15.93 -12.72
N SER A 132 -7.10 -15.93 -13.67
CA SER A 132 -6.56 -17.16 -14.25
C SER A 132 -5.85 -18.02 -13.21
N GLU A 133 -5.67 -19.32 -13.49
CA GLU A 133 -4.96 -20.22 -12.56
C GLU A 133 -3.51 -19.78 -12.29
N ASP A 134 -2.83 -19.22 -13.28
CA ASP A 134 -1.47 -18.71 -13.09
C ASP A 134 -1.44 -17.44 -12.22
N GLU A 135 -2.42 -16.54 -12.39
CA GLU A 135 -2.58 -15.39 -11.50
C GLU A 135 -2.91 -15.81 -10.08
N LYS A 136 -3.74 -16.84 -9.86
CA LYS A 136 -4.01 -17.39 -8.52
C LYS A 136 -2.73 -17.95 -7.89
N LYS A 137 -1.92 -18.69 -8.65
CA LYS A 137 -0.63 -19.23 -8.15
C LYS A 137 0.35 -18.11 -7.77
N GLU A 138 0.43 -17.05 -8.57
CA GLU A 138 1.30 -15.91 -8.26
C GLU A 138 0.76 -15.10 -7.07
N CYS A 139 -0.56 -14.94 -6.98
CA CYS A 139 -1.24 -14.30 -5.86
C CYS A 139 -0.96 -15.02 -4.54
N LYS A 140 -1.04 -16.36 -4.52
CA LYS A 140 -0.67 -17.17 -3.34
C LYS A 140 0.78 -16.97 -2.93
N ARG A 141 1.72 -17.04 -3.90
CA ARG A 141 3.14 -16.80 -3.63
C ARG A 141 3.40 -15.40 -3.05
N SER A 142 2.70 -14.39 -3.56
CA SER A 142 2.83 -13.01 -3.08
C SER A 142 2.23 -12.83 -1.68
N LEU A 143 1.09 -13.49 -1.40
CA LEU A 143 0.48 -13.52 -0.08
C LEU A 143 1.43 -14.10 0.98
N ASP A 144 2.07 -15.23 0.68
CA ASP A 144 3.01 -15.88 1.61
C ASP A 144 4.23 -14.98 1.89
N ARG A 145 4.78 -14.32 0.86
CA ARG A 145 5.86 -13.33 1.03
C ARG A 145 5.41 -12.15 1.90
N CYS A 146 4.24 -11.58 1.63
CA CYS A 146 3.71 -10.45 2.39
C CYS A 146 3.49 -10.80 3.86
N ARG A 147 2.99 -12.01 4.16
CA ARG A 147 2.81 -12.47 5.55
C ARG A 147 4.13 -12.54 6.31
N LYS A 148 5.19 -13.04 5.66
CA LYS A 148 6.52 -13.06 6.27
C LYS A 148 7.03 -11.65 6.56
N MET A 149 6.94 -10.76 5.57
CA MET A 149 7.37 -9.36 5.72
C MET A 149 6.54 -8.61 6.77
N LEU A 150 5.26 -8.94 6.92
CA LEU A 150 4.36 -8.31 7.87
C LEU A 150 4.80 -8.56 9.32
N GLU A 151 5.14 -9.80 9.67
CA GLU A 151 5.64 -10.12 11.02
C GLU A 151 6.96 -9.38 11.32
N GLU A 152 7.86 -9.30 10.34
CA GLU A 152 9.12 -8.56 10.44
C GLU A 152 8.90 -7.05 10.61
N ALA A 153 8.04 -6.45 9.80
CA ALA A 153 7.69 -5.02 9.87
C ALA A 153 6.98 -4.67 11.19
N ARG A 154 6.04 -5.52 11.62
CA ARG A 154 5.33 -5.39 12.90
C ARG A 154 6.30 -5.45 14.08
N ALA A 155 7.18 -6.44 14.13
CA ALA A 155 8.16 -6.56 15.20
C ALA A 155 9.08 -5.33 15.29
N LYS A 156 9.51 -4.82 14.12
CA LYS A 156 10.36 -3.62 14.03
C LYS A 156 9.63 -2.38 14.55
N GLU A 157 8.44 -2.07 14.03
CA GLU A 157 7.69 -0.87 14.41
C GLU A 157 7.24 -0.90 15.88
N VAL A 158 6.82 -2.07 16.40
CA VAL A 158 6.52 -2.24 17.83
C VAL A 158 7.78 -2.03 18.69
N GLY A 159 8.93 -2.56 18.26
CA GLY A 159 10.20 -2.37 18.96
C GLY A 159 10.64 -0.91 19.01
N GLU A 160 10.54 -0.19 17.88
CA GLU A 160 10.85 1.25 17.80
C GLU A 160 9.89 2.08 18.65
N ALA A 161 8.58 1.79 18.61
CA ALA A 161 7.59 2.46 19.44
C ALA A 161 7.84 2.23 20.95
N MET A 162 8.16 0.98 21.34
CA MET A 162 8.49 0.65 22.73
C MET A 162 9.78 1.32 23.20
N LYS A 163 10.81 1.41 22.35
CA LYS A 163 12.04 2.14 22.67
C LYS A 163 11.76 3.63 22.85
N GLY A 164 10.94 4.22 21.97
CA GLY A 164 10.51 5.61 22.09
C GLY A 164 9.75 5.89 23.39
N LEU A 165 8.80 5.02 23.75
CA LEU A 165 8.04 5.15 24.99
C LEU A 165 8.92 5.03 26.24
N ARG A 166 9.89 4.10 26.25
CA ARG A 166 10.88 4.00 27.32
C ARG A 166 11.72 5.27 27.44
N SER A 167 12.23 5.77 26.32
CA SER A 167 13.02 7.01 26.29
C SER A 167 12.23 8.22 26.80
N LEU A 168 10.95 8.32 26.45
CA LEU A 168 10.08 9.38 26.95
C LEU A 168 9.85 9.24 28.47
N GLY A 169 9.58 8.02 28.94
CA GLY A 169 9.43 7.72 30.36
C GLY A 169 10.70 8.06 31.15
N ASP A 170 11.87 7.66 30.67
CA ASP A 170 13.16 7.98 31.31
C ASP A 170 13.42 9.49 31.34
N GLY A 171 13.01 10.23 30.32
CA GLY A 171 13.08 11.70 30.31
C GLY A 171 12.26 12.35 31.43
N LEU A 172 11.06 11.83 31.70
CA LEU A 172 10.21 12.28 32.81
C LEU A 172 10.74 11.84 34.18
N LEU A 173 11.40 10.69 34.25
CA LEU A 173 11.87 10.09 35.50
C LEU A 173 13.27 10.57 35.91
N ARG A 174 14.09 11.06 34.98
CA ARG A 174 15.45 11.54 35.23
C ARG A 174 15.57 12.57 36.37
N PRO A 175 14.70 13.59 36.52
CA PRO A 175 14.75 14.52 37.65
C PRO A 175 14.59 13.86 39.03
N PHE A 176 14.01 12.66 39.07
CA PHE A 176 13.79 11.89 40.29
C PHE A 176 14.89 10.83 40.54
N GLY A 177 15.91 10.75 39.67
CA GLY A 177 17.00 9.79 39.81
C GLY A 177 16.56 8.33 39.64
N ILE A 178 15.51 8.11 38.86
CA ILE A 178 14.92 6.79 38.58
C ILE A 178 14.68 6.63 37.07
N SER A 179 14.53 5.40 36.59
CA SER A 179 14.32 5.04 35.18
C SER A 179 13.19 4.02 35.04
N THR A 180 12.61 3.94 33.85
CA THR A 180 11.65 2.90 33.45
C THR A 180 12.20 1.48 33.62
N SER A 181 13.53 1.28 33.63
CA SER A 181 14.14 -0.03 33.92
C SER A 181 14.11 -0.40 35.40
N ASP A 182 13.95 0.56 36.31
CA ASP A 182 13.89 0.31 37.75
C ASP A 182 12.54 -0.30 38.16
N PHE A 183 11.56 -0.29 37.28
CA PHE A 183 10.24 -0.89 37.50
C PHE A 183 10.18 -2.29 36.88
N GLY A 184 10.40 -3.32 37.70
CA GLY A 184 10.20 -4.72 37.33
C GLY A 184 8.75 -5.17 37.55
N MET A 185 8.26 -6.10 36.74
CA MET A 185 6.98 -6.78 36.99
C MET A 185 7.21 -8.16 37.59
N ALA A 186 6.46 -8.50 38.63
CA ALA A 186 6.42 -9.84 39.22
C ALA A 186 4.99 -10.36 39.25
N PRO A 187 4.74 -11.64 38.92
CA PRO A 187 3.41 -12.24 39.04
C PRO A 187 2.99 -12.31 40.51
N ASP A 188 1.76 -11.90 40.83
CA ASP A 188 1.24 -11.83 42.20
C ASP A 188 0.59 -13.12 42.72
N GLY A 189 0.58 -14.18 41.89
CA GLY A 189 0.00 -15.49 42.20
C GLY A 189 -1.53 -15.56 42.11
N LYS A 190 -2.24 -14.43 41.90
CA LYS A 190 -3.71 -14.37 41.71
C LYS A 190 -4.11 -14.12 40.25
N GLY A 191 -3.15 -14.22 39.34
CA GLY A 191 -3.32 -13.91 37.92
C GLY A 191 -3.09 -12.43 37.56
N GLY A 192 -2.63 -11.61 38.53
CA GLY A 192 -2.26 -10.22 38.32
C GLY A 192 -0.74 -10.02 38.26
N TYR A 193 -0.35 -8.79 37.94
CA TYR A 193 1.05 -8.34 37.91
C TYR A 193 1.25 -7.26 38.98
N SER A 194 2.28 -7.41 39.81
CA SER A 194 2.74 -6.39 40.76
C SER A 194 3.97 -5.67 40.21
N LEU A 195 3.96 -4.34 40.26
CA LEU A 195 5.12 -3.51 39.93
C LEU A 195 6.05 -3.44 41.14
N GLN A 196 7.26 -3.96 40.98
CA GLN A 196 8.32 -3.92 41.97
C GLN A 196 9.38 -2.91 41.53
N PHE A 197 9.65 -1.93 42.38
CA PHE A 197 10.74 -1.00 42.16
C PHE A 197 12.05 -1.60 42.67
N LYS A 198 13.05 -1.73 41.79
CA LYS A 198 14.41 -2.19 42.09
C LYS A 198 15.38 -1.14 41.56
N LYS A 199 15.80 -0.23 42.43
CA LYS A 199 16.87 0.73 42.11
C LYS A 199 18.16 -0.06 41.90
N GLY A 200 18.67 -0.09 40.67
CA GLY A 200 20.03 -0.58 40.40
C GLY A 200 21.01 0.22 41.26
N GLY A 201 21.83 -0.48 42.05
CA GLY A 201 22.73 0.14 43.03
C GLY A 201 23.60 1.20 42.37
N GLY A 202 23.46 2.44 42.85
CA GLY A 202 24.47 3.47 42.62
C GLY A 202 25.72 3.05 43.37
N ASP A 203 26.78 2.78 42.62
CA ASP A 203 28.15 2.87 43.11
C ASP A 203 28.41 4.36 43.40
N ASP A 204 27.98 4.82 44.58
CA ASP A 204 28.56 5.99 45.22
C ASP A 204 29.89 5.53 45.82
N GLY A 205 30.88 5.36 44.94
CA GLY A 205 32.29 5.35 45.28
C GLY A 205 32.67 6.73 45.80
N GLY A 206 32.47 6.95 47.10
CA GLY A 206 33.04 8.09 47.80
C GLY A 206 34.57 8.05 47.75
N GLY A 207 35.19 9.20 47.50
CA GLY A 207 36.63 9.39 47.73
C GLY A 207 37.22 10.55 46.94
N GLY A 208 37.34 11.73 47.58
CA GLY A 208 38.16 12.85 47.12
C GLY A 208 37.55 14.20 47.40
#